data_AF-A0A7S2QPU2-F1
#
_entry.id   AF-A0A7S2QPU2-F1
#
_cell.length_a   1.000
_cell.length_b   1.000
_cell.length_c   1.000
_cell.angle_alpha   90.00
_cell.angle_beta   90.00
_cell.angle_gamma   90.00
#
_symmetry.space_group_name_H-M   'P 1'
#
loop_
_entity.id
_entity.type
_entity.pdbx_description
1 polymer ?
#
loop_
_entity_poly.entity_id
_entity_poly.type
_entity_poly.pdbx_seq_one_letter_code
_entity_poly.pdbx_strand_id
1 'polypeptide(L)'
;ETFVVDKRSWNCEIGKGFDNAENGERSPFLFKGPVARFRLPAVDGASSGDLKLVSGDGGEVLIMWSPPHRLRGIPIYQFIHFLDEVIHHEKSWVCMDSVEKKAGCRGRNMFDACEHMIMPEVACFDASYAELRTDWGPPDVFVSHVWAESVGVTRAAIQKLATTLQQQGSCVSNVLSSAESTSDGPRIWFCTACNNQFRVKYELGNNVLQSPFAEVLQTDTCSTAVIVSPLRALERKWCTFEFCFAGARDKEVLLLTEDGVAQEGQVTPQALHDLAKRLVHFDCRQATCTDPGDGRLIDEAVCAMGGYETLTGN
;
A
#
# COMPACT_ATOMS: atom_id res chain seq x y z
N GLU A 1 -10.43 17.49 32.03
CA GLU A 1 -9.89 16.20 32.51
C GLU A 1 -8.91 15.68 31.47
N THR A 2 -7.73 15.24 31.89
CA THR A 2 -6.68 14.76 30.99
C THR A 2 -6.68 13.24 31.04
N PHE A 3 -7.07 12.58 29.95
CA PHE A 3 -6.97 11.12 29.85
C PHE A 3 -5.54 10.75 29.51
N VAL A 4 -4.79 10.26 30.49
CA VAL A 4 -3.46 9.67 30.28
C VAL A 4 -3.68 8.19 29.96
N VAL A 5 -3.42 7.79 28.72
CA VAL A 5 -3.57 6.41 28.27
C VAL A 5 -2.18 5.80 28.11
N ASP A 6 -1.93 4.66 28.78
CA ASP A 6 -0.65 3.95 28.76
C ASP A 6 -0.45 3.24 27.42
N LYS A 7 0.68 3.52 26.73
CA LYS A 7 1.09 2.89 25.47
C LYS A 7 1.07 1.35 25.51
N ARG A 8 1.29 0.73 26.68
CA ARG A 8 1.32 -0.73 26.83
C ARG A 8 -0.07 -1.37 26.95
N SER A 9 -1.10 -0.57 27.21
CA SER A 9 -2.50 -1.03 27.29
C SER A 9 -3.24 -1.04 25.95
N TRP A 10 -2.61 -0.53 24.88
CA TRP A 10 -3.09 -0.67 23.50
C TRP A 10 -2.75 -2.06 22.94
N ASN A 11 -3.28 -3.12 23.53
CA ASN A 11 -3.42 -4.37 22.78
C ASN A 11 -4.57 -4.17 21.79
N CYS A 12 -4.24 -4.18 20.51
CA CYS A 12 -5.16 -3.98 19.39
C CYS A 12 -6.21 -5.11 19.33
N GLU A 13 -7.24 -5.07 20.17
CA GLU A 13 -8.42 -5.93 20.04
C GLU A 13 -9.48 -5.35 19.10
N ILE A 14 -9.17 -4.22 18.42
CA ILE A 14 -10.07 -3.57 17.46
C ILE A 14 -10.34 -4.45 16.22
N GLY A 15 -9.60 -5.56 16.03
CA GLY A 15 -9.92 -6.59 15.02
C GLY A 15 -10.56 -7.86 15.60
N LYS A 16 -10.07 -8.37 16.73
CA LYS A 16 -10.55 -9.66 17.29
C LYS A 16 -11.95 -9.59 17.88
N GLY A 17 -12.36 -8.42 18.39
CA GLY A 17 -13.71 -8.23 18.95
C GLY A 17 -14.84 -8.23 17.92
N PHE A 18 -14.56 -7.96 16.63
CA PHE A 18 -15.58 -7.93 15.58
C PHE A 18 -15.82 -9.31 14.93
N ASP A 19 -14.83 -10.19 14.94
CA ASP A 19 -14.94 -11.54 14.38
C ASP A 19 -15.36 -12.60 15.43
N ASN A 20 -15.44 -12.25 16.72
CA ASN A 20 -15.82 -13.17 17.81
C ASN A 20 -17.33 -13.42 17.95
N ALA A 21 -18.15 -13.10 16.93
CA ALA A 21 -19.51 -13.62 16.90
C ALA A 21 -19.44 -15.13 16.61
N GLU A 22 -19.66 -15.95 17.63
CA GLU A 22 -19.66 -17.44 17.57
C GLU A 22 -20.56 -18.03 16.46
N ASN A 23 -21.41 -17.20 15.83
CA ASN A 23 -22.33 -17.58 14.78
C ASN A 23 -21.93 -17.09 13.36
N GLY A 24 -20.77 -16.45 13.18
CA GLY A 24 -20.31 -15.96 11.86
C GLY A 24 -21.12 -14.80 11.29
N GLU A 25 -22.17 -14.33 11.96
CA GLU A 25 -22.88 -13.11 11.61
C GLU A 25 -22.11 -11.91 12.15
N ARG A 26 -21.40 -11.21 11.25
CA ARG A 26 -20.79 -9.91 11.55
C ARG A 26 -21.91 -8.96 12.00
N SER A 27 -21.86 -8.55 13.26
CA SER A 27 -22.78 -7.54 13.80
C SER A 27 -22.72 -6.28 12.93
N PRO A 28 -23.86 -5.74 12.44
CA PRO A 28 -23.86 -4.54 11.63
C PRO A 28 -23.22 -3.40 12.42
N PHE A 29 -22.20 -2.76 11.82
CA PHE A 29 -21.38 -1.74 12.44
C PHE A 29 -22.20 -0.73 13.25
N LEU A 30 -22.06 -0.76 14.58
CA LEU A 30 -22.73 0.12 15.55
C LEU A 30 -22.26 1.59 15.45
N PHE A 31 -21.16 1.85 14.75
CA PHE A 31 -20.52 3.15 14.65
C PHE A 31 -20.51 3.61 13.19
N LYS A 32 -21.54 4.36 12.79
CA LYS A 32 -21.68 4.97 11.45
C LYS A 32 -21.84 6.49 11.49
N GLY A 33 -21.65 7.10 12.67
CA GLY A 33 -21.77 8.54 12.84
C GLY A 33 -20.60 9.32 12.20
N PRO A 34 -20.70 10.66 12.19
CA PRO A 34 -19.60 11.52 11.76
C PRO A 34 -18.30 11.23 12.51
N VAL A 35 -17.18 11.22 11.80
CA VAL A 35 -15.85 11.06 12.41
C VAL A 35 -15.25 12.43 12.71
N ALA A 36 -14.99 12.71 13.98
CA ALA A 36 -14.18 13.85 14.39
C ALA A 36 -12.71 13.41 14.50
N ARG A 37 -11.82 14.14 13.82
CA ARG A 37 -10.38 13.81 13.79
C ARG A 37 -9.55 14.92 14.41
N PHE A 38 -8.63 14.53 15.27
CA PHE A 38 -7.73 15.41 15.99
C PHE A 38 -6.30 14.98 15.71
N ARG A 39 -5.54 15.83 15.02
CA ARG A 39 -4.12 15.58 14.78
C ARG A 39 -3.38 15.60 16.11
N LEU A 40 -2.69 14.52 16.42
CA LEU A 40 -1.88 14.45 17.62
C LEU A 40 -0.61 15.31 17.44
N PRO A 41 -0.07 15.91 18.51
CA PRO A 41 1.18 16.66 18.45
C PRO A 41 2.29 15.82 17.83
N ALA A 42 3.12 16.45 17.00
CA ALA A 42 4.32 15.80 16.48
C ALA A 42 5.28 15.47 17.64
N VAL A 43 5.92 14.31 17.56
CA VAL A 43 6.99 13.89 18.48
C VAL A 43 8.26 13.81 17.63
N ASP A 44 9.31 14.52 18.06
CA ASP A 44 10.60 14.62 17.35
C ASP A 44 10.45 15.07 15.88
N GLY A 45 9.57 16.06 15.65
CA GLY A 45 9.33 16.63 14.31
C GLY A 45 8.47 15.76 13.39
N ALA A 46 8.03 14.58 13.85
CA ALA A 46 7.28 13.64 13.03
C ALA A 46 5.86 13.39 13.55
N SER A 47 4.92 13.15 12.64
CA SER A 47 3.51 12.95 12.97
C SER A 47 3.32 11.75 13.90
N SER A 48 2.53 11.95 14.95
CA SER A 48 2.09 10.89 15.86
C SER A 48 0.79 10.22 15.38
N GLY A 49 0.28 10.62 14.21
CA GLY A 49 -1.01 10.17 13.70
C GLY A 49 -2.17 11.05 14.18
N ASP A 50 -3.37 10.48 14.17
CA ASP A 50 -4.59 11.21 14.55
C ASP A 50 -5.41 10.41 15.57
N LEU A 51 -6.07 11.11 16.49
CA LEU A 51 -7.16 10.56 17.30
C LEU A 51 -8.48 10.76 16.56
N LYS A 52 -9.29 9.71 16.48
CA LYS A 52 -10.61 9.70 15.85
C LYS A 52 -11.67 9.43 16.90
N LEU A 53 -12.78 10.17 16.83
CA LEU A 53 -13.98 9.92 17.60
C LEU A 53 -15.12 9.63 16.62
N VAL A 54 -15.77 8.48 16.76
CA VAL A 54 -16.93 8.08 15.95
C VAL A 54 -18.12 7.89 16.86
N SER A 55 -19.19 8.65 16.64
CA SER A 55 -20.43 8.49 17.41
C SER A 55 -21.19 7.24 16.96
N GLY A 56 -21.67 6.45 17.92
CA GLY A 56 -22.63 5.38 17.72
C GLY A 56 -24.07 5.87 17.86
N ASP A 57 -25.01 5.06 17.38
CA ASP A 57 -26.44 5.42 17.37
C ASP A 57 -27.05 5.48 18.79
N GLY A 58 -26.46 4.81 19.78
CA GLY A 58 -26.87 4.81 21.19
C GLY A 58 -26.22 5.90 22.04
N GLY A 59 -25.47 6.82 21.43
CA GLY A 59 -24.70 7.85 22.14
C GLY A 59 -23.32 7.40 22.63
N GLU A 60 -22.92 6.17 22.32
CA GLU A 60 -21.55 5.71 22.54
C GLU A 60 -20.57 6.47 21.63
N VAL A 61 -19.31 6.56 22.06
CA VAL A 61 -18.23 7.15 21.26
C VAL A 61 -17.11 6.12 21.14
N LEU A 62 -16.84 5.70 19.91
CA LEU A 62 -15.66 4.90 19.58
C LEU A 62 -14.46 5.84 19.44
N ILE A 63 -13.43 5.60 20.25
CA ILE A 63 -12.16 6.31 20.21
C ILE A 63 -11.14 5.42 19.50
N MET A 64 -10.55 5.91 18.41
CA MET A 64 -9.54 5.17 17.65
C MET A 64 -8.31 6.02 17.43
N TRP A 65 -7.14 5.39 17.40
CA TRP A 65 -5.91 6.03 16.94
C TRP A 65 -5.63 5.57 15.52
N SER A 66 -5.33 6.54 14.67
CA SER A 66 -4.88 6.33 13.30
C SER A 66 -3.38 6.55 13.26
N PRO A 67 -2.57 5.50 13.05
CA PRO A 67 -1.13 5.67 12.92
C PRO A 67 -0.77 6.61 11.76
N PRO A 68 0.38 7.30 11.84
CA PRO A 68 0.94 8.04 10.70
C PRO A 68 1.28 7.07 9.55
N HIS A 69 1.39 7.57 8.32
CA HIS A 69 1.57 6.76 7.10
C HIS A 69 2.78 5.81 7.19
N ARG A 70 3.88 6.29 7.77
CA ARG A 70 5.11 5.54 8.06
C ARG A 70 4.94 4.29 8.94
N LEU A 71 3.78 4.09 9.56
CA LEU A 71 3.49 2.91 10.38
C LEU A 71 2.39 2.03 9.77
N ARG A 72 1.93 2.28 8.54
CA ARG A 72 0.81 1.53 7.92
C ARG A 72 1.26 0.39 7.01
N GLY A 73 2.47 -0.13 7.18
CA GLY A 73 3.01 -1.27 6.45
C GLY A 73 2.34 -2.58 6.86
N ILE A 74 1.99 -3.40 5.87
CA ILE A 74 1.27 -4.67 6.02
C ILE A 74 2.27 -5.83 5.93
N PRO A 75 2.24 -6.84 6.81
CA PRO A 75 3.07 -8.04 6.64
C PRO A 75 2.83 -8.66 5.27
N ILE A 76 3.90 -8.96 4.52
CA ILE A 76 3.80 -9.37 3.12
C ILE A 76 2.84 -10.56 2.90
N TYR A 77 2.79 -11.50 3.85
CA TYR A 77 1.90 -12.66 3.79
C TYR A 77 0.41 -12.28 3.93
N GLN A 78 0.09 -11.30 4.78
CA GLN A 78 -1.28 -10.78 4.91
C GLN A 78 -1.68 -10.03 3.64
N PHE A 79 -0.75 -9.33 2.99
CA PHE A 79 -1.04 -8.70 1.71
C PHE A 79 -1.27 -9.71 0.59
N ILE A 80 -0.48 -10.79 0.52
CA ILE A 80 -0.73 -11.90 -0.43
C ILE A 80 -2.12 -12.50 -0.19
N HIS A 81 -2.50 -12.73 1.08
CA HIS A 81 -3.83 -13.19 1.44
C HIS A 81 -4.93 -12.24 0.95
N PHE A 82 -4.76 -10.92 1.14
CA PHE A 82 -5.69 -9.92 0.60
C PHE A 82 -5.82 -10.01 -0.93
N LEU A 83 -4.71 -10.18 -1.67
CA LEU A 83 -4.78 -10.36 -3.12
C LEU A 83 -5.49 -11.67 -3.51
N ASP A 84 -5.33 -12.73 -2.72
CA ASP A 84 -6.08 -13.99 -2.87
C ASP A 84 -7.58 -13.77 -2.66
N GLU A 85 -7.99 -13.04 -1.64
CA GLU A 85 -9.39 -12.70 -1.40
C GLU A 85 -9.98 -11.92 -2.58
N VAL A 86 -9.25 -10.96 -3.14
CA VAL A 86 -9.68 -10.20 -4.33
C VAL A 86 -9.89 -11.13 -5.53
N ILE A 87 -8.98 -12.07 -5.77
CA ILE A 87 -9.09 -13.04 -6.89
C ILE A 87 -10.30 -13.95 -6.68
N HIS A 88 -10.45 -14.51 -5.48
CA HIS A 88 -11.46 -15.53 -5.18
C HIS A 88 -12.79 -14.97 -4.68
N HIS A 89 -12.96 -13.64 -4.62
CA HIS A 89 -14.17 -13.01 -4.11
C HIS A 89 -15.41 -13.52 -4.86
N GLU A 90 -16.41 -13.96 -4.09
CA GLU A 90 -17.58 -14.74 -4.56
C GLU A 90 -18.60 -13.92 -5.36
N LYS A 91 -18.64 -12.61 -5.15
CA LYS A 91 -19.59 -11.73 -5.85
C LYS A 91 -19.02 -11.29 -7.21
N SER A 92 -19.87 -11.20 -8.23
CA SER A 92 -19.55 -10.42 -9.43
C SER A 92 -19.40 -8.94 -9.08
N TRP A 93 -18.51 -8.25 -9.78
CA TRP A 93 -18.31 -6.81 -9.66
C TRP A 93 -18.65 -6.13 -10.98
N VAL A 94 -19.41 -5.03 -10.90
CA VAL A 94 -19.60 -4.12 -12.02
C VAL A 94 -18.53 -3.05 -11.89
N CYS A 95 -17.58 -3.04 -12.81
CA CYS A 95 -16.40 -2.17 -12.75
C CYS A 95 -16.65 -0.86 -13.51
N MET A 96 -15.68 0.06 -13.41
CA MET A 96 -15.60 1.21 -14.31
C MET A 96 -15.76 0.73 -15.77
N ASP A 97 -16.51 1.48 -16.56
CA ASP A 97 -16.95 1.13 -17.92
C ASP A 97 -18.05 0.07 -18.04
N SER A 98 -18.76 -0.23 -16.94
CA SER A 98 -19.88 -1.20 -16.92
C SER A 98 -19.48 -2.62 -17.31
N VAL A 99 -18.19 -2.96 -17.19
CA VAL A 99 -17.69 -4.31 -17.45
C VAL A 99 -17.96 -5.18 -16.23
N GLU A 100 -18.70 -6.27 -16.41
CA GLU A 100 -18.93 -7.24 -15.33
C GLU A 100 -17.73 -8.20 -15.20
N LYS A 101 -17.08 -8.20 -14.03
CA LYS A 101 -16.08 -9.18 -13.64
C LYS A 101 -16.71 -10.23 -12.75
N LYS A 102 -16.83 -11.46 -13.28
CA LYS A 102 -17.41 -12.61 -12.58
C LYS A 102 -16.65 -12.96 -11.29
N ALA A 103 -17.31 -13.70 -10.42
CA ALA A 103 -16.68 -14.38 -9.28
C ALA A 103 -15.42 -15.14 -9.72
N GLY A 104 -14.34 -15.07 -8.93
CA GLY A 104 -13.09 -15.77 -9.25
C GLY A 104 -12.24 -15.14 -10.37
N CYS A 105 -12.58 -13.95 -10.88
CA CYS A 105 -11.88 -13.35 -12.02
C CYS A 105 -10.48 -12.82 -11.66
N ARG A 106 -9.43 -13.44 -12.20
CA ARG A 106 -8.04 -12.96 -12.08
C ARG A 106 -7.77 -11.60 -12.75
N GLY A 107 -8.65 -11.17 -13.64
CA GLY A 107 -8.59 -9.87 -14.34
C GLY A 107 -9.09 -8.69 -13.49
N ARG A 108 -9.48 -8.93 -12.23
CA ARG A 108 -9.69 -7.86 -11.24
C ARG A 108 -8.39 -7.09 -11.03
N ASN A 109 -8.50 -5.81 -10.71
CA ASN A 109 -7.38 -4.90 -10.48
C ASN A 109 -7.60 -4.13 -9.16
N MET A 110 -6.72 -3.18 -8.85
CA MET A 110 -6.79 -2.47 -7.57
C MET A 110 -7.84 -1.36 -7.54
N PHE A 111 -8.35 -0.89 -8.68
CA PHE A 111 -9.58 -0.08 -8.70
C PHE A 111 -10.77 -0.90 -8.19
N ASP A 112 -10.92 -2.13 -8.67
CA ASP A 112 -12.05 -2.98 -8.29
C ASP A 112 -11.98 -3.37 -6.81
N ALA A 113 -10.81 -3.79 -6.32
CA ALA A 113 -10.65 -4.11 -4.91
C ALA A 113 -10.88 -2.89 -4.00
N CYS A 114 -10.45 -1.70 -4.44
CA CYS A 114 -10.71 -0.46 -3.72
C CYS A 114 -12.21 -0.21 -3.59
N GLU A 115 -12.95 -0.26 -4.70
CA GLU A 115 -14.39 0.00 -4.75
C GLU A 115 -15.22 -1.05 -3.98
N HIS A 116 -14.93 -2.35 -4.18
CA HIS A 116 -15.82 -3.42 -3.75
C HIS A 116 -15.42 -4.07 -2.41
N MET A 117 -14.18 -3.90 -1.94
CA MET A 117 -13.69 -4.52 -0.71
C MET A 117 -13.19 -3.49 0.31
N ILE A 118 -12.36 -2.54 -0.11
CA ILE A 118 -11.73 -1.60 0.82
C ILE A 118 -12.70 -0.50 1.24
N MET A 119 -13.21 0.27 0.28
CA MET A 119 -14.08 1.45 0.50
C MET A 119 -15.29 1.16 1.40
N PRO A 120 -16.04 0.05 1.22
CA PRO A 120 -17.21 -0.24 2.06
C PRO A 120 -16.89 -0.36 3.55
N GLU A 121 -15.67 -0.76 3.89
CA GLU A 121 -15.24 -0.94 5.27
C GLU A 121 -14.52 0.29 5.81
N VAL A 122 -13.57 0.83 5.04
CA VAL A 122 -12.72 1.92 5.52
C VAL A 122 -13.46 3.25 5.70
N ALA A 123 -14.52 3.47 4.90
CA ALA A 123 -15.31 4.69 4.98
C ALA A 123 -16.05 4.84 6.32
N CYS A 124 -16.46 3.72 6.94
CA CYS A 124 -17.15 3.74 8.24
C CYS A 124 -16.25 4.22 9.39
N PHE A 125 -14.95 3.92 9.30
CA PHE A 125 -13.98 4.19 10.38
C PHE A 125 -12.99 5.30 10.05
N ASP A 126 -13.10 5.89 8.86
CA ASP A 126 -12.14 6.84 8.32
C ASP A 126 -10.69 6.32 8.49
N ALA A 127 -10.42 5.07 8.13
CA ALA A 127 -9.14 4.38 8.34
C ALA A 127 -8.53 3.87 7.02
N SER A 128 -7.30 3.37 7.01
CA SER A 128 -6.82 2.55 5.89
C SER A 128 -7.24 1.09 6.04
N TYR A 129 -7.12 0.30 4.97
CA TYR A 129 -7.34 -1.15 5.07
C TYR A 129 -6.29 -1.78 6.00
N ALA A 130 -5.04 -1.33 5.92
CA ALA A 130 -3.97 -1.75 6.80
C ALA A 130 -4.36 -1.59 8.29
N GLU A 131 -4.89 -0.43 8.66
CA GLU A 131 -5.31 -0.12 10.03
C GLU A 131 -6.38 -1.09 10.57
N LEU A 132 -7.30 -1.55 9.72
CA LEU A 132 -8.47 -2.32 10.12
C LEU A 132 -8.27 -3.84 10.05
N ARG A 133 -7.49 -4.31 9.07
CA ARG A 133 -7.48 -5.73 8.66
C ARG A 133 -6.15 -6.43 8.83
N THR A 134 -5.13 -5.70 9.29
CA THR A 134 -3.76 -6.22 9.31
C THR A 134 -3.10 -5.95 10.63
N ASP A 135 -2.09 -6.75 10.94
CA ASP A 135 -1.16 -6.45 12.03
C ASP A 135 -0.15 -5.43 11.52
N TRP A 136 -0.53 -4.17 11.32
CA TRP A 136 0.26 -3.15 10.65
C TRP A 136 1.49 -2.68 11.46
N GLY A 137 2.47 -2.07 10.79
CA GLY A 137 3.69 -1.55 11.42
C GLY A 137 4.56 -0.73 10.46
N PRO A 138 5.77 -0.30 10.87
CA PRO A 138 6.72 0.34 9.96
C PRO A 138 6.99 -0.56 8.73
N PRO A 139 6.96 -0.02 7.50
CA PRO A 139 7.27 -0.80 6.31
C PRO A 139 8.79 -0.93 6.11
N ASP A 140 9.21 -2.10 5.64
CA ASP A 140 10.55 -2.40 5.17
C ASP A 140 10.69 -2.12 3.67
N VAL A 141 9.59 -2.36 2.93
CA VAL A 141 9.54 -2.26 1.47
C VAL A 141 8.41 -1.35 1.02
N PHE A 142 8.72 -0.36 0.19
CA PHE A 142 7.73 0.44 -0.52
C PHE A 142 7.36 -0.22 -1.85
N VAL A 143 6.09 -0.39 -2.16
CA VAL A 143 5.63 -1.01 -3.42
C VAL A 143 4.91 0.00 -4.29
N SER A 144 5.58 0.42 -5.37
CA SER A 144 5.03 1.20 -6.46
C SER A 144 4.32 0.29 -7.47
N HIS A 145 3.10 0.64 -7.87
CA HIS A 145 2.33 -0.16 -8.81
C HIS A 145 1.30 0.66 -9.60
N VAL A 146 0.83 0.11 -10.73
CA VAL A 146 -0.33 0.64 -11.45
C VAL A 146 -1.60 0.01 -10.89
N TRP A 147 -2.61 0.82 -10.62
CA TRP A 147 -3.90 0.31 -10.13
C TRP A 147 -4.66 -0.54 -11.14
N ALA A 148 -4.47 -0.29 -12.44
CA ALA A 148 -5.03 -1.06 -13.54
C ALA A 148 -4.27 -2.37 -13.83
N GLU A 149 -3.20 -2.68 -13.10
CA GLU A 149 -2.54 -3.98 -13.19
C GLU A 149 -3.47 -5.07 -12.67
N SER A 150 -3.46 -6.24 -13.32
CA SER A 150 -4.27 -7.35 -12.81
C SER A 150 -3.75 -7.79 -11.44
N VAL A 151 -4.66 -8.10 -10.54
CA VAL A 151 -4.33 -8.60 -9.20
C VAL A 151 -3.61 -9.95 -9.32
N GLY A 152 -3.91 -10.76 -10.34
CA GLY A 152 -3.17 -11.99 -10.63
C GLY A 152 -1.67 -11.74 -10.85
N VAL A 153 -1.32 -10.79 -11.73
CA VAL A 153 0.07 -10.39 -11.99
C VAL A 153 0.72 -9.80 -10.73
N THR A 154 0.01 -8.89 -10.05
CA THR A 154 0.51 -8.27 -8.81
C THR A 154 0.80 -9.31 -7.74
N ARG A 155 -0.10 -10.29 -7.54
CA ARG A 155 0.08 -11.38 -6.59
C ARG A 155 1.27 -12.26 -6.95
N ALA A 156 1.41 -12.65 -8.22
CA ALA A 156 2.53 -13.46 -8.68
C ALA A 156 3.86 -12.73 -8.42
N ALA A 157 3.94 -11.45 -8.77
CA ALA A 157 5.07 -10.59 -8.49
C ALA A 157 5.41 -10.54 -6.98
N ILE A 158 4.44 -10.20 -6.12
CA ILE A 158 4.67 -10.11 -4.66
C ILE A 158 5.08 -11.46 -4.05
N GLN A 159 4.57 -12.58 -4.56
CA GLN A 159 5.02 -13.90 -4.14
C GLN A 159 6.50 -14.13 -4.46
N LYS A 160 6.98 -13.69 -5.64
CA LYS A 160 8.40 -13.76 -6.02
C LYS A 160 9.27 -12.86 -5.14
N LEU A 161 8.78 -11.65 -4.84
CA LEU A 161 9.45 -10.75 -3.90
C LEU A 161 9.58 -11.40 -2.52
N ALA A 162 8.50 -11.98 -1.99
CA ALA A 162 8.53 -12.66 -0.70
C ALA A 162 9.57 -13.78 -0.66
N THR A 163 9.64 -14.62 -1.70
CA THR A 163 10.67 -15.66 -1.83
C THR A 163 12.08 -15.08 -1.89
N THR A 164 12.27 -13.97 -2.60
CA THR A 164 13.57 -13.30 -2.73
C THR A 164 14.04 -12.72 -1.39
N LEU A 165 13.17 -11.98 -0.70
CA LEU A 165 13.46 -11.42 0.62
C LEU A 165 13.75 -12.53 1.65
N GLN A 166 13.02 -13.65 1.58
CA GLN A 166 13.32 -14.82 2.39
C GLN A 166 14.71 -15.36 2.09
N GLN A 167 15.12 -15.50 0.82
CA GLN A 167 16.44 -15.99 0.44
C GLN A 167 17.57 -15.05 0.89
N GLN A 168 17.37 -13.74 0.76
CA GLN A 168 18.34 -12.73 1.21
C GLN A 168 18.46 -12.67 2.75
N GLY A 169 17.35 -12.89 3.47
CA GLY A 169 17.33 -13.00 4.93
C GLY A 169 17.71 -14.38 5.48
N SER A 170 17.88 -15.40 4.62
CA SER A 170 18.09 -16.80 5.02
C SER A 170 19.56 -17.11 5.37
N CYS A 171 20.05 -16.39 6.37
CA CYS A 171 20.66 -17.03 7.52
C CYS A 171 19.65 -17.23 8.69
N VAL A 172 18.33 -17.03 8.47
CA VAL A 172 17.27 -17.29 9.45
C VAL A 172 16.18 -18.22 8.90
N SER A 173 15.83 -19.22 9.71
CA SER A 173 15.16 -20.50 9.42
C SER A 173 13.70 -20.47 8.96
N ASN A 174 13.36 -21.36 7.99
CA ASN A 174 12.09 -22.08 7.77
C ASN A 174 10.78 -21.43 8.31
N VAL A 175 10.38 -20.29 7.76
CA VAL A 175 9.12 -19.58 8.11
C VAL A 175 7.86 -20.23 7.52
N LEU A 176 7.99 -21.15 6.56
CA LEU A 176 6.81 -21.76 5.90
C LEU A 176 6.26 -23.01 6.63
N SER A 177 6.83 -23.42 7.78
CA SER A 177 6.53 -24.73 8.40
C SER A 177 5.83 -24.70 9.76
N SER A 178 5.69 -23.55 10.43
CA SER A 178 5.02 -23.50 11.74
C SER A 178 4.22 -22.22 11.92
N ALA A 179 2.90 -22.35 12.01
CA ALA A 179 1.91 -21.27 12.13
C ALA A 179 1.96 -20.46 13.45
N GLU A 180 3.00 -20.63 14.27
CA GLU A 180 3.09 -20.03 15.61
C GLU A 180 4.39 -19.22 15.85
N SER A 181 5.27 -19.06 14.86
CA SER A 181 6.45 -18.18 15.02
C SER A 181 6.10 -16.74 14.66
N THR A 182 6.17 -15.88 15.67
CA THR A 182 6.15 -14.39 15.70
C THR A 182 6.14 -13.63 14.36
N SER A 183 5.26 -12.63 14.34
CA SER A 183 4.87 -11.63 13.32
C SER A 183 5.94 -10.85 12.52
N ASP A 184 7.22 -11.22 12.54
CA ASP A 184 8.32 -10.36 12.06
C ASP A 184 8.74 -10.62 10.61
N GLY A 185 7.81 -11.04 9.75
CA GLY A 185 8.05 -11.03 8.31
C GLY A 185 8.17 -9.61 7.76
N PRO A 186 8.82 -9.40 6.59
CA PRO A 186 8.94 -8.08 6.00
C PRO A 186 7.57 -7.47 5.74
N ARG A 187 7.47 -6.17 5.97
CA ARG A 187 6.26 -5.36 5.85
C ARG A 187 6.35 -4.52 4.60
N ILE A 188 5.29 -4.55 3.81
CA ILE A 188 5.20 -3.77 2.59
C ILE A 188 4.26 -2.59 2.80
N TRP A 189 4.58 -1.45 2.19
CA TRP A 189 3.65 -0.35 2.02
C TRP A 189 3.10 -0.39 0.59
N PHE A 190 1.79 -0.52 0.45
CA PHE A 190 1.10 -0.62 -0.83
C PHE A 190 -0.07 0.35 -0.88
N CYS A 191 -0.01 1.33 -1.79
CA CYS A 191 -0.81 2.55 -1.67
C CYS A 191 -2.32 2.30 -1.55
N THR A 192 -2.88 1.34 -2.28
CA THR A 192 -4.31 1.02 -2.22
C THR A 192 -4.76 0.56 -0.83
N ALA A 193 -3.93 -0.19 -0.10
CA ALA A 193 -4.28 -0.73 1.21
C ALA A 193 -3.81 0.14 2.38
N CYS A 194 -2.68 0.84 2.23
CA CYS A 194 -2.03 1.58 3.30
C CYS A 194 -2.51 3.03 3.44
N ASN A 195 -2.97 3.67 2.35
CA ASN A 195 -3.66 4.95 2.43
C ASN A 195 -5.11 4.75 2.86
N ASN A 196 -5.67 5.74 3.53
CA ASN A 196 -7.11 5.83 3.74
C ASN A 196 -7.76 6.32 2.45
N GLN A 197 -8.25 5.36 1.65
CA GLN A 197 -8.86 5.62 0.35
C GLN A 197 -10.09 6.52 0.42
N PHE A 198 -10.83 6.47 1.53
CA PHE A 198 -12.01 7.32 1.73
C PHE A 198 -11.65 8.80 1.76
N ARG A 199 -10.45 9.14 2.25
CA ARG A 199 -9.98 10.52 2.36
C ARG A 199 -8.70 10.79 1.58
N VAL A 200 -8.36 9.97 0.59
CA VAL A 200 -7.05 10.02 -0.08
C VAL A 200 -6.66 11.42 -0.56
N LYS A 201 -7.63 12.21 -1.06
CA LYS A 201 -7.41 13.62 -1.45
C LYS A 201 -6.84 14.49 -0.33
N TYR A 202 -7.26 14.26 0.91
CA TYR A 202 -6.73 14.95 2.09
C TYR A 202 -5.40 14.36 2.56
N GLU A 203 -5.18 13.06 2.38
CA GLU A 203 -3.90 12.42 2.76
C GLU A 203 -2.77 12.89 1.85
N LEU A 204 -3.01 13.01 0.54
CA LEU A 204 -2.00 13.46 -0.43
C LEU A 204 -1.55 14.91 -0.18
N GLY A 205 -2.42 15.75 0.37
CA GLY A 205 -2.16 17.16 0.62
C GLY A 205 -1.94 17.95 -0.68
N ASN A 206 -1.32 19.13 -0.55
CA ASN A 206 -1.02 20.02 -1.67
C ASN A 206 0.48 20.02 -2.04
N ASN A 207 1.27 19.15 -1.43
CA ASN A 207 2.71 19.07 -1.63
C ASN A 207 3.09 17.60 -1.74
N VAL A 208 3.58 17.20 -2.92
CA VAL A 208 3.99 15.83 -3.22
C VAL A 208 5.07 15.32 -2.25
N LEU A 209 5.96 16.20 -1.77
CA LEU A 209 7.00 15.83 -0.81
C LEU A 209 6.47 15.60 0.63
N GLN A 210 5.23 15.99 0.89
CA GLN A 210 4.49 15.72 2.14
C GLN A 210 3.43 14.63 1.96
N SER A 211 3.36 14.03 0.77
CA SER A 211 2.42 12.93 0.53
C SER A 211 2.80 11.68 1.33
N PRO A 212 1.87 10.75 1.57
CA PRO A 212 2.15 9.47 2.22
C PRO A 212 3.27 8.69 1.54
N PHE A 213 3.39 8.83 0.21
CA PHE A 213 4.43 8.20 -0.59
C PHE A 213 5.82 8.67 -0.18
N ALA A 214 6.00 10.00 -0.13
CA ALA A 214 7.24 10.62 0.27
C ALA A 214 7.54 10.37 1.76
N GLU A 215 6.55 10.47 2.64
CA GLU A 215 6.73 10.21 4.07
C GLU A 215 7.28 8.79 4.33
N VAL A 216 6.78 7.78 3.61
CA VAL A 216 7.22 6.40 3.78
C VAL A 216 8.62 6.20 3.22
N LEU A 217 8.89 6.66 2.00
CA LEU A 217 10.22 6.55 1.38
C LEU A 217 11.30 7.35 2.13
N GLN A 218 10.93 8.33 2.95
CA GLN A 218 11.86 9.07 3.80
C GLN A 218 12.23 8.32 5.08
N THR A 219 11.50 7.26 5.46
CA THR A 219 11.75 6.56 6.72
C THR A 219 13.00 5.69 6.63
N ASP A 220 13.67 5.52 7.77
CA ASP A 220 14.86 4.66 7.87
C ASP A 220 14.50 3.17 7.81
N THR A 221 13.27 2.80 8.21
CA THR A 221 12.80 1.41 8.15
C THR A 221 12.58 0.95 6.71
N CYS A 222 12.12 1.85 5.83
CA CYS A 222 11.92 1.54 4.42
C CYS A 222 13.25 1.59 3.67
N SER A 223 13.94 0.47 3.50
CA SER A 223 15.23 0.40 2.79
C SER A 223 15.10 0.18 1.29
N THR A 224 14.00 -0.44 0.86
CA THR A 224 13.82 -0.93 -0.51
C THR A 224 12.53 -0.39 -1.11
N ALA A 225 12.59 0.06 -2.36
CA ALA A 225 11.44 0.37 -3.19
C ALA A 225 11.33 -0.64 -4.33
N VAL A 226 10.13 -1.13 -4.59
CA VAL A 226 9.84 -2.13 -5.61
C VAL A 226 8.87 -1.54 -6.62
N ILE A 227 9.19 -1.67 -7.91
CA ILE A 227 8.31 -1.26 -9.00
C ILE A 227 7.68 -2.51 -9.64
N VAL A 228 6.39 -2.74 -9.38
CA VAL A 228 5.63 -3.86 -9.96
C VAL A 228 5.23 -3.53 -11.39
N SER A 229 5.46 -4.46 -12.32
CA SER A 229 5.20 -4.25 -13.76
C SER A 229 5.88 -2.97 -14.25
N PRO A 230 7.22 -2.87 -14.17
CA PRO A 230 7.96 -1.61 -14.22
C PRO A 230 7.64 -0.76 -15.45
N LEU A 231 7.47 -1.38 -16.61
CA LEU A 231 7.16 -0.63 -17.83
C LEU A 231 5.76 0.00 -17.81
N ARG A 232 4.77 -0.63 -17.17
CA ARG A 232 3.43 -0.04 -17.00
C ARG A 232 3.43 0.97 -15.86
N ALA A 233 4.15 0.69 -14.78
CA ALA A 233 4.27 1.59 -13.64
C ALA A 233 4.88 2.92 -14.05
N LEU A 234 6.04 2.90 -14.70
CA LEU A 234 6.75 4.12 -15.03
C LEU A 234 6.02 4.97 -16.09
N GLU A 235 5.02 4.44 -16.81
CA GLU A 235 4.09 5.21 -17.66
C GLU A 235 3.12 6.09 -16.83
N ARG A 236 3.19 6.04 -15.49
CA ARG A 236 2.37 6.83 -14.54
C ARG A 236 3.25 7.78 -13.75
N LYS A 237 2.89 9.07 -13.73
CA LYS A 237 3.67 10.12 -13.06
C LYS A 237 3.94 9.83 -11.58
N TRP A 238 2.95 9.34 -10.83
CA TRP A 238 3.14 8.97 -9.42
C TRP A 238 4.20 7.88 -9.23
N CYS A 239 4.19 6.82 -10.04
CA CYS A 239 5.21 5.77 -9.97
C CYS A 239 6.59 6.28 -10.42
N THR A 240 6.65 7.17 -11.40
CA THR A 240 7.91 7.82 -11.80
C THR A 240 8.48 8.69 -10.67
N PHE A 241 7.62 9.45 -9.99
CA PHE A 241 8.01 10.20 -8.80
C PHE A 241 8.56 9.28 -7.72
N GLU A 242 7.86 8.19 -7.39
CA GLU A 242 8.28 7.22 -6.38
C GLU A 242 9.64 6.59 -6.74
N PHE A 243 9.86 6.26 -8.01
CA PHE A 243 11.14 5.76 -8.51
C PHE A 243 12.27 6.79 -8.36
N CYS A 244 12.08 8.04 -8.84
CA CYS A 244 13.04 9.13 -8.65
C CYS A 244 13.35 9.36 -7.17
N PHE A 245 12.30 9.44 -6.37
CA PHE A 245 12.38 9.83 -4.98
C PHE A 245 13.08 8.76 -4.14
N ALA A 246 12.82 7.48 -4.42
CA ALA A 246 13.56 6.36 -3.82
C ALA A 246 15.06 6.45 -4.15
N GLY A 247 15.41 6.68 -5.42
CA GLY A 247 16.81 6.84 -5.83
C GLY A 247 17.50 8.05 -5.19
N ALA A 248 16.82 9.20 -5.12
CA ALA A 248 17.32 10.41 -4.46
C ALA A 248 17.45 10.28 -2.93
N ARG A 249 16.93 9.20 -2.34
CA ARG A 249 17.03 8.86 -0.91
C ARG A 249 17.89 7.62 -0.66
N ASP A 250 18.72 7.25 -1.64
CA ASP A 250 19.63 6.11 -1.58
C ASP A 250 18.92 4.80 -1.19
N LYS A 251 17.65 4.64 -1.60
CA LYS A 251 16.91 3.39 -1.42
C LYS A 251 17.29 2.41 -2.51
N GLU A 252 17.35 1.13 -2.16
CA GLU A 252 17.47 0.08 -3.16
C GLU A 252 16.21 0.05 -4.02
N VAL A 253 16.35 0.06 -5.35
CA VAL A 253 15.19 0.01 -6.25
C VAL A 253 15.20 -1.28 -7.05
N LEU A 254 14.16 -2.10 -6.85
CA LEU A 254 13.96 -3.38 -7.52
C LEU A 254 12.88 -3.30 -8.59
N LEU A 255 13.14 -3.89 -9.76
CA LEU A 255 12.16 -4.00 -10.84
C LEU A 255 11.54 -5.40 -10.76
N LEU A 256 10.25 -5.46 -10.41
CA LEU A 256 9.57 -6.70 -10.11
C LEU A 256 8.55 -7.03 -11.20
N THR A 257 8.69 -8.22 -11.79
CA THR A 257 7.74 -8.79 -12.75
C THR A 257 7.07 -10.02 -12.15
N GLU A 258 6.11 -10.61 -12.86
CA GLU A 258 5.52 -11.90 -12.47
C GLU A 258 6.53 -13.08 -12.53
N ASP A 259 7.59 -12.94 -13.33
CA ASP A 259 8.66 -13.94 -13.43
C ASP A 259 9.61 -13.87 -12.22
N GLY A 260 9.89 -12.67 -11.72
CA GLY A 260 10.74 -12.42 -10.55
C GLY A 260 11.36 -11.02 -10.51
N VAL A 261 12.38 -10.85 -9.67
CA VAL A 261 13.17 -9.62 -9.58
C VAL A 261 14.22 -9.59 -10.69
N ALA A 262 14.21 -8.53 -11.53
CA ALA A 262 15.11 -8.44 -12.67
C ALA A 262 16.60 -8.37 -12.27
N GLN A 263 16.90 -7.59 -11.23
CA GLN A 263 18.24 -7.40 -10.68
C GLN A 263 18.85 -8.71 -10.13
N GLU A 264 18.02 -9.64 -9.70
CA GLU A 264 18.41 -10.95 -9.15
C GLU A 264 18.53 -12.04 -10.23
N GLY A 265 18.40 -11.68 -11.51
CA GLY A 265 18.49 -12.63 -12.62
C GLY A 265 17.35 -13.66 -12.65
N GLN A 266 16.24 -13.39 -11.94
CA GLN A 266 15.10 -14.31 -11.85
C GLN A 266 14.17 -14.25 -13.08
N VAL A 267 14.26 -13.17 -13.85
CA VAL A 267 13.44 -12.94 -15.04
C VAL A 267 13.95 -13.77 -16.20
N THR A 268 13.05 -14.33 -17.01
CA THR A 268 13.44 -15.13 -18.18
C THR A 268 14.25 -14.29 -19.18
N PRO A 269 15.20 -14.88 -19.93
CA PRO A 269 15.98 -14.13 -20.93
C PRO A 269 15.10 -13.39 -21.95
N GLN A 270 13.95 -13.98 -22.32
CA GLN A 270 12.99 -13.36 -23.22
C GLN A 270 12.33 -12.13 -22.58
N ALA A 271 11.83 -12.25 -21.34
CA ALA A 271 11.23 -11.11 -20.64
C ALA A 271 12.25 -9.99 -20.38
N LEU A 272 13.50 -10.33 -20.04
CA LEU A 272 14.58 -9.35 -19.89
C LEU A 272 14.90 -8.63 -21.20
N HIS A 273 14.94 -9.36 -22.32
CA HIS A 273 15.12 -8.77 -23.65
C HIS A 273 13.97 -7.83 -24.03
N ASP A 274 12.73 -8.22 -23.73
CA ASP A 274 11.55 -7.38 -24.00
C ASP A 274 11.52 -6.13 -23.10
N LEU A 275 11.94 -6.26 -21.83
CA LEU A 275 12.18 -5.12 -20.95
C LEU A 275 13.23 -4.17 -21.55
N ALA A 276 14.40 -4.70 -21.93
CA ALA A 276 15.48 -3.90 -22.51
C ALA A 276 15.05 -3.17 -23.79
N LYS A 277 14.36 -3.87 -24.70
CA LYS A 277 13.82 -3.27 -25.93
C LYS A 277 12.87 -2.11 -25.66
N ARG A 278 11.98 -2.25 -24.68
CA ARG A 278 11.05 -1.17 -24.32
C ARG A 278 11.76 -0.02 -23.61
N LEU A 279 12.74 -0.31 -22.76
CA LEU A 279 13.54 0.70 -22.05
C LEU A 279 14.30 1.63 -23.00
N VAL A 280 14.79 1.14 -24.15
CA VAL A 280 15.47 1.98 -25.17
C VAL A 280 14.59 3.13 -25.66
N HIS A 281 13.27 2.94 -25.70
CA HIS A 281 12.32 3.94 -26.17
C HIS A 281 11.52 4.58 -25.04
N PHE A 282 11.83 4.24 -23.79
CA PHE A 282 11.05 4.66 -22.64
C PHE A 282 11.45 6.07 -22.20
N ASP A 283 10.48 6.98 -22.12
CA ASP A 283 10.69 8.35 -21.68
C ASP A 283 9.71 8.70 -20.56
N CYS A 284 10.24 8.81 -19.35
CA CYS A 284 9.50 9.20 -18.14
C CYS A 284 8.73 10.54 -18.30
N ARG A 285 9.16 11.44 -19.18
CA ARG A 285 8.46 12.72 -19.43
C ARG A 285 7.09 12.51 -20.08
N GLN A 286 6.89 11.38 -20.75
CA GLN A 286 5.63 10.99 -21.38
C GLN A 286 4.68 10.28 -20.40
N ALA A 287 5.09 10.08 -19.14
CA ALA A 287 4.24 9.49 -18.13
C ALA A 287 2.95 10.30 -17.92
N THR A 288 1.85 9.59 -17.71
CA THR A 288 0.50 10.16 -17.62
C THR A 288 0.05 10.31 -16.17
N CYS A 289 -0.85 11.27 -15.91
CA CYS A 289 -1.55 11.42 -14.65
C CYS A 289 -3.03 11.62 -14.91
N THR A 290 -3.88 11.00 -14.09
CA THR A 290 -5.33 11.18 -14.19
C THR A 290 -5.74 12.60 -13.79
N ASP A 291 -5.08 13.17 -12.77
CA ASP A 291 -5.26 14.56 -12.36
C ASP A 291 -4.12 15.43 -12.93
N PRO A 292 -4.43 16.43 -13.79
CA PRO A 292 -3.41 17.32 -14.34
C PRO A 292 -2.74 18.23 -13.30
N GLY A 293 -3.40 18.51 -12.17
CA GLY A 293 -2.83 19.28 -11.06
C GLY A 293 -1.73 18.50 -10.35
N ASP A 294 -2.01 17.25 -9.97
CA ASP A 294 -1.01 16.32 -9.44
C ASP A 294 0.16 16.17 -10.41
N GLY A 295 -0.13 16.05 -11.71
CA GLY A 295 0.89 15.92 -12.74
C GLY A 295 1.91 17.06 -12.72
N ARG A 296 1.47 18.32 -12.58
CA ARG A 296 2.36 19.48 -12.48
C ARG A 296 3.20 19.47 -11.21
N LEU A 297 2.59 19.16 -10.06
CA LEU A 297 3.31 19.10 -8.78
C LEU A 297 4.39 18.00 -8.79
N ILE A 298 4.09 16.87 -9.43
CA ILE A 298 5.03 15.77 -9.61
C ILE A 298 6.18 16.19 -10.54
N ASP A 299 5.88 16.82 -11.68
CA ASP A 299 6.89 17.28 -12.63
C ASP A 299 7.86 18.27 -11.97
N GLU A 300 7.33 19.21 -11.18
CA GLU A 300 8.13 20.16 -10.39
C GLU A 300 9.03 19.45 -9.36
N ALA A 301 8.47 18.49 -8.61
CA ALA A 301 9.21 17.72 -7.63
C ALA A 301 10.33 16.88 -8.26
N VAL A 302 10.05 16.22 -9.40
CA VAL A 302 11.06 15.44 -10.13
C VAL A 302 12.13 16.35 -10.74
N CYS A 303 11.76 17.50 -11.29
CA CYS A 303 12.72 18.50 -11.77
C CYS A 303 13.69 18.93 -10.66
N ALA A 304 13.18 19.17 -9.45
CA ALA A 304 14.00 19.52 -8.29
C ALA A 304 14.96 18.39 -7.85
N MET A 305 14.67 17.13 -8.19
CA MET A 305 15.53 15.97 -7.93
C MET A 305 16.56 15.70 -9.05
N GLY A 306 16.76 16.63 -9.98
CA GLY A 306 17.66 16.47 -11.13
C GLY A 306 16.95 16.15 -12.44
N GLY A 307 15.61 16.07 -12.43
CA GLY A 307 14.79 15.85 -13.60
C GLY A 307 14.76 14.41 -14.10
N TYR A 308 13.88 14.15 -15.07
CA TYR A 308 13.66 12.82 -15.65
C TYR A 308 14.87 12.25 -16.38
N GLU A 309 15.82 13.09 -16.78
CA GLU A 309 17.03 12.69 -17.50
C GLU A 309 17.92 11.77 -16.67
N THR A 310 17.90 11.92 -15.34
CA THR A 310 18.60 11.02 -14.42
C THR A 310 18.10 9.57 -14.47
N LEU A 311 16.90 9.34 -15.03
CA LEU A 311 16.30 8.01 -15.16
C LEU A 311 16.41 7.42 -16.57
N THR A 312 16.57 8.26 -17.58
CA THR A 312 16.76 7.80 -18.96
C THR A 312 18.22 7.42 -19.10
N GLY A 313 18.52 6.12 -19.22
CA GLY A 313 19.89 5.58 -19.29
C GLY A 313 20.67 5.92 -20.57
N ASN A 314 20.56 7.15 -21.08
CA ASN A 314 21.29 7.69 -22.22
C ASN A 314 22.43 8.59 -21.78
#